data_AF-A0A9D6QVT6-F1
#
_entry.id   AF-A0A9D6QVT6-F1
#
_cell.length_a   1.000
_cell.length_b   1.000
_cell.length_c   1.000
_cell.angle_alpha   90.00
_cell.angle_beta   90.00
_cell.angle_gamma   90.00
#
_symmetry.space_group_name_H-M   'P 1'
#
loop_
_entity.id
_entity.type
_entity.pdbx_description
1 polymer ?
#
loop_
_entity_poly.entity_id
_entity_poly.type
_entity_poly.pdbx_seq_one_letter_code
_entity_poly.pdbx_strand_id
1 'polypeptide(L)'
;CHSMGQGKKLGPDLAGVTQRRNDAWLKRWLKEPEKMLATDADAKAMLKAFNNLPMPNQNLNDAEIQQYIKYFHWVDAQAADATKAP
;
A
#
# COMPACT_ATOMS: atom_id res chain seq x y z
N CYS A 1 0.22 9.79 5.73
CA CYS A 1 -1.06 9.14 6.08
C CYS A 1 -0.94 7.71 6.62
N HIS A 2 0.17 7.01 6.35
CA HIS A 2 0.36 5.61 6.72
C HIS A 2 1.42 5.43 7.82
N SER A 3 1.52 4.21 8.33
CA SER A 3 2.60 3.76 9.20
C SER A 3 3.30 2.53 8.57
N MET A 4 4.44 2.15 9.15
CA MET A 4 5.17 0.93 8.82
C MET A 4 5.27 0.07 10.09
N GLY A 5 4.27 -0.79 10.33
CA GLY A 5 4.26 -1.71 11.47
C GLY A 5 3.85 -1.07 12.80
N GLN A 6 3.27 0.13 12.77
CA GLN A 6 2.77 0.83 13.96
C GLN A 6 1.23 0.93 13.96
N GLY A 7 0.57 0.12 13.14
CA GLY A 7 -0.88 0.06 13.03
C GLY A 7 -1.49 1.10 12.07
N LYS A 8 -2.82 1.09 12.00
CA LYS A 8 -3.59 1.99 11.13
C LYS A 8 -3.46 3.44 11.59
N LYS A 9 -3.42 4.37 10.62
CA LYS A 9 -3.52 5.82 10.85
C LYS A 9 -4.73 6.35 10.07
N LEU A 10 -4.56 7.40 9.27
CA LEU A 10 -5.56 7.83 8.29
C LEU A 10 -5.76 6.79 7.19
N GLY A 11 -4.70 6.04 6.85
CA GLY A 11 -4.76 4.90 5.94
C GLY A 11 -4.32 3.59 6.61
N PRO A 12 -4.40 2.46 5.88
CA PRO A 12 -3.92 1.16 6.35
C PRO A 12 -2.44 1.17 6.67
N ASP A 13 -2.02 0.27 7.57
CA ASP A 13 -0.60 -0.03 7.75
C ASP A 13 -0.01 -0.66 6.48
N LEU A 14 1.20 -0.26 6.12
CA LEU A 14 1.92 -0.74 4.95
C LEU A 14 2.87 -1.90 5.27
N ALA A 15 3.13 -2.22 6.54
CA ALA A 15 3.89 -3.43 6.87
C ALA A 15 3.15 -4.69 6.38
N GLY A 16 3.84 -5.57 5.67
CA GLY A 16 3.32 -6.77 5.00
C GLY A 16 2.46 -6.47 3.76
N VAL A 17 2.50 -5.26 3.21
CA VAL A 17 1.64 -4.89 2.07
C VAL A 17 1.94 -5.71 0.82
N THR A 18 3.20 -6.10 0.59
CA THR A 18 3.58 -6.91 -0.58
C THR A 18 3.18 -8.37 -0.44
N GLN A 19 2.86 -8.81 0.78
CA GLN A 19 2.26 -10.13 1.04
C GLN A 19 0.74 -10.12 0.80
N ARG A 20 0.08 -8.97 1.00
CA ARG A 20 -1.38 -8.82 0.82
C ARG A 20 -1.78 -8.45 -0.61
N ARG A 21 -0.90 -7.78 -1.36
CA ARG A 21 -1.17 -7.24 -2.69
C ARG A 21 0.01 -7.50 -3.61
N ASN A 22 -0.27 -7.88 -4.84
CA ASN A 22 0.78 -8.04 -5.86
C ASN A 22 1.26 -6.67 -6.39
N ASP A 23 2.46 -6.67 -6.97
CA ASP A 23 3.13 -5.47 -7.49
C ASP A 23 2.31 -4.74 -8.57
N ALA A 24 1.58 -5.47 -9.41
CA ALA A 24 0.75 -4.85 -10.45
C ALA A 24 -0.40 -4.04 -9.85
N TRP A 25 -1.04 -4.57 -8.80
CA TRP A 25 -2.07 -3.87 -8.05
C TRP A 25 -1.49 -2.64 -7.35
N LEU A 26 -0.34 -2.79 -6.67
CA LEU A 26 0.33 -1.67 -5.99
C LEU A 26 0.76 -0.57 -6.97
N LYS A 27 1.31 -0.95 -8.12
CA LYS A 27 1.69 -0.01 -9.18
C LYS A 27 0.48 0.79 -9.66
N ARG A 28 -0.63 0.10 -9.96
CA ARG A 28 -1.85 0.75 -10.44
C ARG A 28 -2.46 1.65 -9.36
N TRP A 29 -2.46 1.21 -8.10
CA TRP A 29 -3.00 1.99 -6.99
C TRP A 29 -2.25 3.29 -6.77
N LEU A 30 -0.91 3.26 -6.82
CA LEU A 30 -0.08 4.46 -6.69
C LEU A 30 -0.20 5.39 -7.90
N LYS A 31 -0.49 4.85 -9.10
CA LYS A 31 -0.60 5.63 -10.34
C LYS A 31 -1.95 6.32 -10.50
N GLU A 32 -3.03 5.61 -10.20
CA GLU A 32 -4.40 6.03 -10.50
C GLU A 32 -5.40 5.57 -9.43
N PRO A 33 -5.24 5.99 -8.15
CA PRO A 33 -6.07 5.52 -7.04
C PRO A 33 -7.56 5.82 -7.26
N GLU A 34 -7.88 6.98 -7.83
CA GLU A 34 -9.26 7.40 -8.14
C GLU A 34 -9.98 6.42 -9.10
N LYS A 35 -9.29 5.98 -10.16
CA LYS A 35 -9.85 5.01 -11.11
C LYS A 35 -9.99 3.63 -10.49
N MET A 36 -9.06 3.24 -9.63
CA MET A 36 -9.20 1.98 -8.88
C MET A 36 -10.37 2.05 -7.91
N LEU A 37 -10.56 3.15 -7.18
CA LEU A 37 -11.75 3.35 -6.34
C LEU A 37 -13.06 3.26 -7.13
N ALA A 38 -13.06 3.64 -8.42
CA ALA A 38 -14.23 3.50 -9.28
C ALA A 38 -14.46 2.06 -9.79
N THR A 39 -13.40 1.26 -9.99
CA THR A 39 -13.47 0.00 -10.76
C THR A 39 -13.13 -1.26 -9.97
N ASP A 40 -12.32 -1.18 -8.93
CA ASP A 40 -11.78 -2.31 -8.17
C ASP A 40 -12.57 -2.51 -6.86
N ALA A 41 -13.07 -3.73 -6.64
CA ALA A 41 -13.91 -4.04 -5.49
C ALA A 41 -13.15 -3.97 -4.15
N ASP A 42 -11.86 -4.35 -4.16
CA ASP A 42 -11.02 -4.32 -2.98
C ASP A 42 -10.66 -2.89 -2.57
N ALA A 43 -10.39 -2.03 -3.55
CA ALA A 43 -10.18 -0.60 -3.35
C ALA A 43 -11.44 0.05 -2.73
N LYS A 44 -12.63 -0.29 -3.23
CA LYS A 44 -13.92 0.20 -2.67
C LYS A 44 -14.15 -0.28 -1.24
N ALA A 45 -13.89 -1.57 -0.97
CA ALA A 45 -14.01 -2.13 0.37
C ALA A 45 -13.04 -1.44 1.34
N MET A 46 -11.80 -1.19 0.90
CA MET A 46 -10.81 -0.43 1.67
C MET A 46 -11.29 0.99 1.94
N LEU A 47 -11.79 1.72 0.95
CA LEU A 47 -12.31 3.07 1.14
C LEU A 47 -13.38 3.13 2.25
N LYS A 48 -14.33 2.19 2.22
CA LYS A 48 -15.37 2.09 3.26
C LYS A 48 -14.79 1.81 4.65
N ALA A 49 -13.74 0.98 4.73
CA ALA A 49 -13.06 0.66 5.99
C ALA A 49 -12.24 1.82 6.58
N PHE A 50 -11.92 2.84 5.77
CA PHE A 50 -11.15 4.02 6.17
C PHE A 50 -11.99 5.31 6.08
N ASN A 51 -13.24 5.25 6.57
CA ASN A 51 -14.16 6.39 6.70
C ASN A 51 -14.44 7.14 5.39
N ASN A 52 -14.42 6.44 4.25
CA ASN A 52 -14.57 7.03 2.92
C ASN A 52 -13.58 8.17 2.63
N LEU A 53 -12.40 8.16 3.26
CA LEU A 53 -11.34 9.11 2.98
C LEU A 53 -10.49 8.58 1.81
N PRO A 54 -10.61 9.14 0.59
CA PRO A 54 -9.84 8.66 -0.55
C PRO A 54 -8.35 9.02 -0.40
N MET A 55 -7.48 8.14 -0.85
CA MET A 55 -6.07 8.48 -1.07
C MET A 55 -5.98 9.32 -2.34
N PRO A 56 -5.51 10.59 -2.28
CA PRO A 56 -5.35 11.40 -3.47
C PRO A 56 -4.20 10.86 -4.33
N ASN A 57 -4.22 11.14 -5.63
CA ASN A 57 -3.10 10.83 -6.50
C ASN A 57 -1.85 11.61 -6.02
N GLN A 58 -0.75 10.90 -5.78
CA GLN A 58 0.51 11.49 -5.34
C GLN A 58 1.35 12.00 -6.53
N ASN A 59 0.82 11.88 -7.75
CA ASN A 59 1.44 12.32 -9.01
C ASN A 59 2.83 11.71 -9.26
N LEU A 60 3.00 10.45 -8.87
CA LEU A 60 4.25 9.72 -9.01
C LEU A 60 4.49 9.27 -10.46
N ASN A 61 5.75 9.37 -10.90
CA ASN A 61 6.20 8.76 -12.13
C ASN A 61 6.49 7.26 -11.95
N ASP A 62 6.70 6.56 -13.06
CA ASP A 62 6.87 5.10 -13.04
C ASP A 62 8.14 4.65 -12.31
N ALA A 63 9.22 5.44 -12.34
CA ALA A 63 10.46 5.14 -11.63
C ALA A 63 10.28 5.29 -10.11
N GLU A 64 9.60 6.37 -9.67
CA GLU A 64 9.27 6.57 -8.26
C GLU A 64 8.37 5.44 -7.73
N ILE A 65 7.34 5.06 -8.49
CA ILE A 65 6.46 3.95 -8.11
C ILE A 65 7.25 2.65 -7.95
N GLN A 66 8.19 2.35 -8.86
CA GLN A 66 9.05 1.19 -8.72
C GLN A 66 9.95 1.27 -7.48
N GLN A 67 10.46 2.45 -7.13
CA GLN A 67 11.25 2.64 -5.91
C GLN A 67 10.41 2.39 -4.64
N TYR A 68 9.16 2.87 -4.59
CA TYR A 68 8.27 2.60 -3.47
C TYR A 68 7.95 1.11 -3.33
N ILE A 69 7.64 0.42 -4.42
CA ILE A 69 7.36 -1.02 -4.38
C ILE A 69 8.58 -1.80 -3.90
N LYS A 70 9.79 -1.44 -4.36
CA LYS A 70 11.05 -2.02 -3.85
C LYS A 70 11.23 -1.76 -2.35
N TYR A 71 10.93 -0.55 -1.90
CA TYR A 71 11.01 -0.21 -0.48
C TYR A 71 10.01 -1.02 0.36
N PHE A 72 8.78 -1.23 -0.12
CA PHE A 72 7.80 -2.07 0.56
C PHE A 72 8.29 -3.52 0.68
N HIS A 73 8.84 -4.09 -0.39
CA HIS A 73 9.45 -5.43 -0.35
C HIS A 73 10.61 -5.51 0.64
N TRP A 74 11.47 -4.49 0.67
CA TRP A 74 12.58 -4.43 1.61
C TRP A 74 12.09 -4.40 3.07
N VAL A 75 11.09 -3.56 3.38
CA VAL A 75 10.51 -3.52 4.73
C VAL A 75 9.88 -4.86 5.10
N ASP A 76 9.12 -5.45 4.19
CA ASP A 76 8.38 -6.68 4.46
C ASP A 76 9.33 -7.88 4.62
N ALA A 77 10.44 -7.90 3.90
CA ALA A 77 11.51 -8.89 4.10
C ALA A 77 12.19 -8.72 5.46
N GLN A 78 12.55 -7.49 5.85
CA GLN A 78 13.17 -7.22 7.15
C GLN A 78 12.23 -7.53 8.33
N ALA A 79 10.94 -7.26 8.18
CA ALA A 79 9.94 -7.59 9.19
C ALA A 79 9.77 -9.12 9.33
N ALA A 80 9.83 -9.87 8.23
CA ALA A 80 9.81 -11.33 8.27
C ALA A 80 11.05 -11.90 9.00
N ASP A 81 12.22 -11.31 8.78
CA ASP A 81 13.46 -11.73 9.45
C ASP A 81 13.45 -11.40 10.96
N ALA A 82 12.89 -10.26 11.35
CA ALA A 82 12.74 -9.89 12.76
C ALA A 82 11.84 -10.85 13.55
N THR A 83 10.83 -11.45 12.90
CA THR A 83 9.97 -12.47 13.53
C THR A 83 10.63 -13.86 13.63
N LYS A 84 11.81 -14.04 13.05
CA LYS A 84 12.60 -15.28 13.05
C LYS A 84 13.79 -15.28 14.01
N ALA A 85 14.03 -14.18 14.74
CA ALA A 85 15.06 -14.13 15.77
C ALA A 85 14.66 -15.02 16.97
N PRO A 86 15.59 -15.84 17.51
CA PRO A 86 15.32 -16.78 18.60
C PRO A 86 14.99 -16.10 19.93
#